data_AF-A0A662G5N2-F1
#
_entry.id   AF-A0A662G5N2-F1
#
_cell.length_a   1.000
_cell.length_b   1.000
_cell.length_c   1.000
_cell.angle_alpha   90.00
_cell.angle_beta   90.00
_cell.angle_gamma   90.00
#
_symmetry.space_group_name_H-M   'P 1'
#
loop_
_entity.id
_entity.type
_entity.pdbx_description
1 polymer ?
#
loop_
_entity_poly.entity_id
_entity_poly.type
_entity_poly.pdbx_seq_one_letter_code
_entity_poly.pdbx_strand_id
1 'polypeptide(L)'
;MLVVEVRGTVREVLVIGLDGAMYYFVKRFAEEGLLPNIESLIEEGVLAEALPCPPTDTPTNWTTIATGATTATHGVTSFYIHIPGEPFELGQKLRSRGQLTEYCKAEYLWSVADERGIPTLVLNYPAGWPGNMRRGYVCL
;
A
#
# COMPACT_ATOMS: atom_id res chain seq x y z
N MET A 1 -8.28 -27.34 -9.20
CA MET A 1 -6.91 -27.22 -8.65
C MET A 1 -6.06 -26.53 -9.71
N LEU A 2 -5.94 -25.20 -9.64
CA LEU A 2 -5.08 -24.43 -10.55
C LEU A 2 -3.66 -24.54 -10.02
N VAL A 3 -2.84 -25.33 -10.69
CA VAL A 3 -1.40 -25.39 -10.45
C VAL A 3 -0.79 -24.25 -11.25
N VAL A 4 -0.45 -23.15 -10.57
CA VAL A 4 0.32 -22.06 -11.19
C VAL A 4 1.77 -22.51 -11.23
N GLU A 5 2.25 -22.83 -12.43
CA GLU A 5 3.65 -23.16 -12.68
C GLU A 5 4.48 -21.86 -12.62
N VAL A 6 5.20 -21.63 -11.51
CA VAL A 6 6.07 -20.45 -11.38
C VAL A 6 7.30 -20.64 -12.27
N ARG A 7 7.31 -20.01 -13.44
CA ARG A 7 8.45 -20.01 -14.35
C ARG A 7 9.40 -18.86 -14.02
N GLY A 8 10.60 -19.21 -13.55
CA GLY A 8 11.72 -18.27 -13.34
C GLY A 8 11.87 -17.77 -11.90
N THR A 9 13.06 -17.24 -11.60
CA THR A 9 13.32 -16.51 -10.35
C THR A 9 12.91 -15.06 -10.54
N VAL A 10 11.93 -14.57 -9.78
CA VAL A 10 11.60 -13.13 -9.73
C VAL A 10 12.83 -12.38 -9.24
N ARG A 11 13.38 -11.51 -10.09
CA ARG A 11 14.58 -10.71 -9.76
C ARG A 11 14.22 -9.33 -9.22
N GLU A 12 13.10 -8.78 -9.66
CA GLU A 12 12.66 -7.42 -9.35
C GLU A 12 11.12 -7.41 -9.20
N VAL A 13 10.61 -6.55 -8.33
CA VAL A 13 9.18 -6.38 -8.08
C VAL A 13 8.88 -4.88 -8.13
N LEU A 14 7.90 -4.50 -8.94
CA LEU A 14 7.36 -3.14 -8.99
C LEU A 14 5.90 -3.18 -8.53
N VAL A 15 5.59 -2.39 -7.51
CA VAL A 15 4.23 -2.20 -7.02
C VAL A 15 3.78 -0.79 -7.38
N ILE A 16 2.75 -0.67 -8.20
CA ILE A 16 2.12 0.59 -8.59
C ILE A 16 0.75 0.64 -7.94
N GLY A 17 0.52 1.64 -7.09
CA GLY A 17 -0.79 1.90 -6.53
C GLY A 17 -1.49 3.06 -7.25
N LEU A 18 -2.78 2.88 -7.53
CA LEU A 18 -3.64 3.90 -8.10
C LEU A 18 -4.70 4.28 -7.06
N ASP A 19 -4.57 5.46 -6.44
CA ASP A 19 -5.47 5.87 -5.35
C ASP A 19 -6.88 6.15 -5.87
N GLY A 20 -7.89 5.62 -5.19
CA GLY A 20 -9.29 5.72 -5.61
C GLY A 20 -9.65 5.00 -6.91
N ALA A 21 -8.76 4.16 -7.46
CA ALA A 21 -9.04 3.42 -8.69
C ALA A 21 -10.01 2.26 -8.44
N MET A 22 -11.28 2.47 -8.78
CA MET A 22 -12.31 1.44 -8.65
C MET A 22 -12.16 0.38 -9.72
N TYR A 23 -12.11 -0.90 -9.29
CA TYR A 23 -12.01 -2.07 -10.16
C TYR A 23 -12.95 -2.02 -11.38
N TYR A 24 -14.23 -1.69 -11.14
CA TYR A 24 -15.24 -1.61 -12.20
C TYR A 24 -14.87 -0.61 -13.30
N PHE A 25 -14.35 0.56 -12.95
CA PHE A 25 -13.95 1.57 -13.94
C PHE A 25 -12.69 1.15 -14.69
N VAL A 26 -11.70 0.58 -13.99
CA VAL A 26 -10.47 0.09 -14.63
C VAL A 26 -10.80 -0.98 -15.66
N LYS A 27 -11.63 -1.97 -15.29
CA LYS A 27 -12.05 -3.05 -16.18
C LYS A 27 -12.84 -2.51 -17.39
N ARG A 28 -13.83 -1.66 -17.15
CA ARG A 28 -14.63 -1.07 -18.23
C ARG A 28 -13.78 -0.26 -19.21
N PHE A 29 -12.90 0.61 -18.71
CA PHE A 29 -12.07 1.45 -19.57
C PHE A 29 -10.98 0.66 -20.31
N ALA A 30 -10.52 -0.46 -19.76
CA ALA A 30 -9.68 -1.40 -20.50
C ALA A 30 -10.47 -2.04 -21.66
N GLU A 31 -11.67 -2.56 -21.41
CA GLU A 31 -12.54 -3.17 -22.43
C GLU A 31 -13.00 -2.18 -23.53
N GLU A 32 -13.09 -0.89 -23.21
CA GLU A 32 -13.36 0.19 -24.17
C GLU A 32 -12.11 0.62 -24.97
N GLY A 33 -10.95 0.00 -24.73
CA GLY A 33 -9.68 0.33 -25.40
C GLY A 33 -9.05 1.66 -24.94
N LEU A 34 -9.50 2.23 -23.82
CA LEU A 34 -9.01 3.51 -23.29
C LEU A 34 -7.77 3.37 -22.39
N LEU A 35 -7.49 2.15 -21.90
CA LEU A 35 -6.36 1.83 -21.03
C LEU A 35 -5.47 0.73 -21.64
N PRO A 36 -4.83 0.96 -22.80
CA PRO A 36 -4.16 -0.09 -23.57
C PRO A 36 -3.02 -0.78 -22.81
N ASN A 37 -2.29 -0.06 -21.95
CA ASN A 37 -1.23 -0.66 -21.13
C ASN A 37 -1.80 -1.56 -20.02
N ILE A 38 -2.95 -1.19 -19.44
CA ILE A 38 -3.60 -2.01 -18.40
C ILE A 38 -4.29 -3.22 -19.04
N GLU A 39 -4.91 -3.04 -20.20
CA GLU A 39 -5.47 -4.13 -21.02
C GLU A 39 -4.41 -5.20 -21.30
N SER A 40 -3.24 -4.80 -21.83
CA SER A 40 -2.11 -5.72 -22.06
C SER A 40 -1.65 -6.45 -20.78
N LEU A 41 -1.56 -5.75 -19.64
CA LEU A 41 -1.22 -6.38 -18.35
C LEU A 41 -2.28 -7.39 -17.87
N ILE A 42 -3.55 -7.15 -18.17
CA ILE A 42 -4.65 -8.07 -17.84
C ILE A 42 -4.58 -9.31 -18.74
N GLU A 43 -4.35 -9.13 -20.04
CA GLU A 43 -4.29 -10.23 -21.02
C GLU A 43 -3.12 -11.19 -20.75
N GLU A 44 -1.96 -10.65 -20.36
CA GLU A 44 -0.76 -11.44 -20.06
C GLU A 44 -0.66 -11.87 -18.60
N GLY A 45 -1.59 -11.41 -17.75
CA GLY A 45 -1.51 -11.52 -16.30
C GLY A 45 -2.77 -12.03 -15.64
N VAL A 46 -3.05 -11.48 -14.46
CA VAL A 46 -4.21 -11.84 -13.65
C VAL A 46 -4.90 -10.58 -13.17
N LEU A 47 -6.21 -10.52 -13.40
CA LEU A 47 -7.10 -9.51 -12.83
C LEU A 47 -7.97 -10.16 -11.75
N ALA A 48 -8.02 -9.57 -10.57
CA ALA A 48 -8.83 -10.04 -9.46
C ALA A 48 -9.43 -8.88 -8.66
N GLU A 49 -10.60 -9.12 -8.08
CA GLU A 49 -11.22 -8.21 -7.12
C GLU A 49 -10.60 -8.40 -5.73
N ALA A 50 -10.43 -7.29 -5.00
CA ALA A 50 -9.97 -7.28 -3.63
C ALA A 50 -10.91 -6.42 -2.78
N LEU A 51 -11.17 -6.87 -1.56
CA LEU A 51 -11.93 -6.10 -0.58
C LEU A 51 -11.00 -5.14 0.17
N PRO A 52 -11.37 -3.86 0.33
CA PRO A 52 -10.61 -2.95 1.17
C PRO A 52 -10.73 -3.33 2.65
N CYS A 53 -9.73 -2.97 3.44
CA CYS A 53 -9.80 -3.04 4.88
C CYS A 53 -10.61 -1.85 5.42
N PRO A 54 -11.62 -2.05 6.29
CA PRO A 54 -12.33 -0.95 6.92
C PRO A 54 -11.45 -0.21 7.97
N PRO A 55 -11.57 1.12 8.10
CA PRO A 55 -12.34 2.02 7.25
C PRO A 55 -11.74 2.17 5.85
N THR A 56 -12.59 2.34 4.84
CA THR A 56 -12.20 2.38 3.43
C THR A 56 -11.65 3.75 3.04
N ASP A 57 -10.58 4.18 3.69
CA ASP A 57 -9.85 5.40 3.36
C ASP A 57 -8.41 5.09 2.92
N THR A 58 -7.78 6.08 2.29
CA THR A 58 -6.43 6.01 1.72
C THR A 58 -5.40 5.49 2.74
N PRO A 59 -5.08 6.19 3.84
CA PRO A 59 -3.98 5.79 4.72
C PRO A 59 -4.18 4.40 5.35
N THR A 60 -5.43 4.03 5.66
CA THR A 60 -5.73 2.69 6.17
C THR A 60 -5.37 1.62 5.14
N ASN A 61 -5.89 1.73 3.92
CA ASN A 61 -5.74 0.70 2.91
C ASN A 61 -4.34 0.64 2.32
N TRP A 62 -3.67 1.79 2.15
CA TRP A 62 -2.26 1.82 1.75
C TRP A 62 -1.36 1.19 2.83
N THR A 63 -1.66 1.37 4.13
CA THR A 63 -0.93 0.65 5.20
C THR A 63 -1.24 -0.85 5.18
N THR A 64 -2.49 -1.26 4.94
CA THR A 64 -2.86 -2.67 4.78
C THR A 64 -2.07 -3.32 3.63
N ILE A 65 -1.99 -2.68 2.47
CA ILE A 65 -1.22 -3.18 1.32
C ILE A 65 0.25 -3.33 1.68
N ALA A 66 0.83 -2.32 2.34
CA ALA A 66 2.26 -2.31 2.64
C ALA A 66 2.69 -3.29 3.73
N THR A 67 1.78 -3.67 4.63
CA THR A 67 2.10 -4.50 5.81
C THR A 67 1.50 -5.91 5.74
N GLY A 68 0.51 -6.12 4.85
CA GLY A 68 -0.31 -7.34 4.83
C GLY A 68 -1.19 -7.52 6.07
N ALA A 69 -1.22 -6.55 6.98
CA ALA A 69 -1.94 -6.61 8.24
C ALA A 69 -3.30 -5.91 8.13
N THR A 70 -4.27 -6.31 8.96
CA THR A 70 -5.57 -5.62 9.04
C THR A 70 -5.45 -4.31 9.82
N THR A 71 -6.44 -3.42 9.67
CA THR A 71 -6.52 -2.16 10.45
C THR A 71 -6.42 -2.39 11.96
N ALA A 72 -7.04 -3.46 12.47
CA ALA A 72 -6.97 -3.82 13.88
C ALA A 72 -5.53 -4.14 14.34
N THR A 73 -4.69 -4.62 13.42
CA THR A 73 -3.30 -5.00 13.69
C THR A 73 -2.36 -3.81 13.50
N HIS A 74 -2.38 -3.15 12.33
CA HIS A 74 -1.46 -2.04 12.05
C HIS A 74 -1.84 -0.74 12.75
N GLY A 75 -3.11 -0.51 13.08
CA GLY A 75 -3.55 0.63 13.90
C GLY A 75 -3.63 1.98 13.19
N VAL A 76 -3.09 2.12 11.97
CA VAL A 76 -3.33 3.29 11.10
C VAL A 76 -4.77 3.28 10.59
N THR A 77 -5.64 4.14 11.15
CA THR A 77 -7.09 4.13 10.89
C THR A 77 -7.61 5.32 10.10
N SER A 78 -6.80 6.38 9.92
CA SER A 78 -7.12 7.49 9.03
C SER A 78 -5.92 8.42 8.83
N PHE A 79 -6.12 9.56 8.17
CA PHE A 79 -5.11 10.60 7.96
C PHE A 79 -4.66 11.26 9.27
N TYR A 80 -5.50 11.19 10.28
CA TYR A 80 -5.21 11.66 11.62
C TYR A 80 -5.48 10.53 12.61
N ILE A 81 -4.48 10.25 13.43
CA ILE A 81 -4.58 9.20 14.45
C ILE A 81 -5.12 9.81 15.74
N HIS A 82 -6.12 9.15 16.33
CA HIS A 82 -6.59 9.45 17.66
C HIS A 82 -6.14 8.33 18.60
N ILE A 83 -5.47 8.67 19.70
CA ILE A 83 -5.16 7.70 20.76
C ILE A 83 -6.27 7.74 21.81
N PRO A 84 -6.90 6.59 22.13
CA PRO A 84 -7.90 6.52 23.18
C PRO A 84 -7.39 7.08 24.50
N GLY A 85 -8.18 7.97 25.11
CA GLY A 85 -7.84 8.65 26.36
C GLY A 85 -7.29 10.07 26.19
N GLU A 86 -6.95 10.48 24.97
CA GLU A 86 -6.58 11.87 24.67
C GLU A 86 -7.83 12.71 24.29
N PRO A 87 -7.77 14.05 24.39
CA PRO A 87 -8.77 14.91 23.76
C PRO A 87 -8.81 14.70 22.24
N PHE A 88 -10.01 14.69 21.65
CA PHE A 88 -10.21 14.44 20.22
C PHE A 88 -9.33 15.33 19.32
N GLU A 89 -9.26 16.63 19.62
CA GLU A 89 -8.51 17.62 18.84
C GLU A 89 -6.99 17.42 18.84
N LEU A 90 -6.47 16.63 19.78
CA LEU A 90 -5.03 16.47 19.94
C LEU A 90 -4.41 15.70 18.76
N GLY A 91 -5.10 14.68 18.26
CA GLY A 91 -4.66 13.90 17.11
C GLY A 91 -4.45 14.77 15.87
N GLN A 92 -5.43 15.63 15.57
CA GLN A 92 -5.37 16.54 14.42
C GLN A 92 -4.28 17.61 14.54
N LYS A 93 -3.97 18.05 15.78
CA LYS A 93 -2.98 19.10 16.04
C LYS A 93 -1.55 18.60 16.08
N LEU A 94 -1.32 17.41 16.66
CA LEU A 94 0.02 16.91 16.94
C LEU A 94 0.53 15.90 15.92
N ARG A 95 -0.37 15.23 15.19
CA ARG A 95 0.00 14.09 14.34
C ARG A 95 -0.23 14.46 12.88
N SER A 96 0.87 14.70 12.18
CA SER A 96 0.83 14.97 10.75
C SER A 96 0.40 13.73 9.98
N ARG A 97 -0.45 13.92 8.97
CA ARG A 97 -0.76 12.89 7.96
C ARG A 97 0.48 12.32 7.25
N GLY A 98 1.61 13.03 7.33
CA GLY A 98 2.88 12.60 6.77
C GLY A 98 3.67 11.65 7.65
N GLN A 99 3.31 11.45 8.93
CA GLN A 99 4.12 10.66 9.90
C GLN A 99 3.39 9.39 10.36
N LEU A 100 2.55 8.81 9.49
CA LEU A 100 1.69 7.70 9.88
C LEU A 100 2.46 6.42 10.18
N THR A 101 3.68 6.26 9.64
CA THR A 101 4.51 5.07 9.94
C THR A 101 4.89 5.00 11.43
N GLU A 102 5.03 6.13 12.12
CA GLU A 102 5.34 6.19 13.56
C GLU A 102 4.25 5.57 14.43
N TYR A 103 3.02 5.50 13.91
CA TYR A 103 1.86 4.95 14.61
C TYR A 103 1.48 3.55 14.11
N CYS A 104 2.15 3.06 13.08
CA CYS A 104 1.95 1.72 12.56
C CYS A 104 2.58 0.69 13.50
N LYS A 105 1.82 -0.34 13.85
CA LYS A 105 2.27 -1.44 14.74
C LYS A 105 2.70 -2.69 13.98
N ALA A 106 2.68 -2.65 12.65
CA ALA A 106 3.06 -3.76 11.78
C ALA A 106 4.27 -3.39 10.92
N GLU A 107 5.06 -4.39 10.54
CA GLU A 107 6.23 -4.19 9.70
C GLU A 107 5.81 -3.91 8.26
N TYR A 108 6.47 -2.93 7.65
CA TYR A 108 6.27 -2.61 6.24
C TYR A 108 7.12 -3.52 5.35
N LEU A 109 6.59 -3.94 4.21
CA LEU A 109 7.25 -4.80 3.22
C LEU A 109 8.65 -4.29 2.86
N TRP A 110 8.79 -2.99 2.62
CA TRP A 110 10.08 -2.38 2.28
C TRP A 110 11.06 -2.36 3.45
N SER A 111 10.58 -2.33 4.69
CA SER A 111 11.47 -2.44 5.86
C SER A 111 12.05 -3.85 5.96
N VAL A 112 11.21 -4.87 5.75
CA VAL A 112 11.66 -6.27 5.70
C VAL A 112 12.63 -6.49 4.53
N ALA A 113 12.34 -5.95 3.35
CA ALA A 113 13.22 -6.03 2.20
C ALA A 113 14.58 -5.37 2.47
N ASP A 114 14.58 -4.16 3.05
CA ASP A 114 15.79 -3.44 3.42
C ASP A 114 16.63 -4.22 4.42
N GLU A 115 16.04 -4.81 5.47
CA GLU A 115 16.75 -5.64 6.45
C GLU A 115 17.43 -6.85 5.81
N ARG A 116 16.77 -7.46 4.82
CA ARG A 116 17.29 -8.59 4.04
C ARG A 116 18.34 -8.20 2.99
N GLY A 117 18.67 -6.91 2.87
CA GLY A 117 19.67 -6.41 1.94
C GLY A 117 19.18 -6.31 0.51
N ILE A 118 17.86 -6.27 0.31
CA ILE A 118 17.25 -6.07 -1.00
C ILE A 118 17.20 -4.56 -1.27
N PRO A 119 17.81 -4.08 -2.37
CA PRO A 119 17.69 -2.67 -2.77
C PRO A 119 16.23 -2.27 -2.93
N THR A 120 15.81 -1.21 -2.23
CA THR A 120 14.40 -0.82 -2.15
C THR A 120 14.23 0.69 -2.30
N LEU A 121 13.28 1.11 -3.13
CA LEU A 121 12.86 2.49 -3.32
C LEU A 121 11.36 2.58 -3.15
N VAL A 122 10.91 3.51 -2.32
CA VAL A 122 9.48 3.84 -2.12
C VAL A 122 9.27 5.28 -2.57
N LEU A 123 8.38 5.49 -3.53
CA LEU A 123 8.12 6.81 -4.12
C LEU A 123 6.66 7.21 -3.91
N ASN A 124 6.43 8.38 -3.31
CA ASN A 124 5.14 9.01 -3.09
C ASN A 124 4.06 8.04 -2.57
N TYR A 125 4.44 7.20 -1.60
CA TYR A 125 3.57 6.17 -1.04
C TYR A 125 2.83 6.72 0.18
N PRO A 126 1.48 6.78 0.18
CA PRO A 126 0.70 7.23 1.33
C PRO A 126 0.99 6.40 2.58
N ALA A 127 1.14 7.07 3.73
CA ALA A 127 1.52 6.43 4.99
C ALA A 127 2.87 5.68 4.94
N GLY A 128 3.77 6.05 4.01
CA GLY A 128 5.12 5.50 3.90
C GLY A 128 6.22 6.31 4.59
N TRP A 129 5.89 7.49 5.15
CA TRP A 129 6.84 8.39 5.81
C TRP A 129 6.60 8.49 7.33
N PRO A 130 7.67 8.70 8.14
CA PRO A 130 9.10 8.62 7.78
C PRO A 130 9.53 7.20 7.40
N GLY A 131 10.55 7.11 6.54
CA GLY A 131 11.20 5.85 6.17
C GLY A 131 12.25 5.43 7.19
N ASN A 132 12.15 4.22 7.71
CA ASN A 132 13.12 3.65 8.66
C ASN A 132 14.14 2.69 8.00
N MET A 133 14.20 2.67 6.67
CA MET A 133 15.14 1.84 5.92
C MET A 133 16.58 2.34 6.09
N ARG A 134 17.53 1.43 6.19
CA ARG A 134 18.96 1.70 6.36
C ARG A 134 19.69 1.87 5.03
N ARG A 135 19.28 1.14 3.99
CA ARG A 135 19.91 1.12 2.66
C ARG A 135 18.97 1.63 1.56
N GLY A 136 17.67 1.41 1.72
CA GLY A 136 16.63 1.89 0.83
C GLY A 136 16.25 3.36 1.08
N TYR A 137 15.45 3.90 0.17
CA TYR A 137 15.01 5.29 0.21
C TYR A 137 13.48 5.40 0.18
N VAL A 138 12.94 6.33 0.97
CA VAL A 138 11.56 6.82 0.83
C VAL A 138 11.62 8.24 0.30
N CYS A 139 10.98 8.49 -0.83
CA CYS A 139 10.92 9.79 -1.48
C CYS A 139 9.45 10.25 -1.53
N LEU A 140 9.19 11.48 -1.08
CA LEU A 140 7.87 12.12 -1.12
C LEU A 140 7.70 12.93 -2.41
#